data_AF-A0A7S4V8M0-F1
#
_entry.id   AF-A0A7S4V8M0-F1
#
_cell.length_a   1.000
_cell.length_b   1.000
_cell.length_c   1.000
_cell.angle_alpha   90.00
_cell.angle_beta   90.00
_cell.angle_gamma   90.00
#
_symmetry.space_group_name_H-M   'P 1'
#
loop_
_entity.id
_entity.type
_entity.pdbx_description
1 polymer ?
#
loop_
_entity_poly.entity_id
_entity_poly.type
_entity_poly.pdbx_seq_one_letter_code
_entity_poly.pdbx_strand_id
1 'polypeptide(L)'
;TEILCKLGLSSNIVGITHECDYPTELTSSGRARVVTTSDINPRTMTQSEIHEAVCGSLTNGQSLYGINKGVLQDVKPDIIFTQSLCDVCAVSYPVVLSTCAKLLGGPKANVEESDEKGVVEKGSSSCHLSLKDTTTGLDPKVISMEPENLKDTLDTFHVAAKAIGSPEVIKRANEVTSSIESGLNRIRQAVKGCKKPRVAFIEWHDPIFCGGHWIVDMLDIARGDYVMPVEYAGRSIAMSNEDFIKLDPDVILIGPCGFDLARTVKDTIEIFGTKDWWLNLRAVKEGRVFAADANSYYARPGPRLLQGTGIMAAAMHGDNIMDSLDEDLVPASGYCQITPDLYARSNSIEYVTQALSAEPAIPLCTLQPHPKCCLFVAWNGVIVLVYNGFPRSLMLAKERLCTLLPGLKDENFGSKWPKTTLAAVKDGTPDLTMTQFERLRDICGEYSSKIANCNIPINVERLSIVEYERRGLEKLAVRKDILLHKNRQLDLNSSVSSNERKVVDNVVKEWSNLDTYLPKVNAPGSRISSYREASGRGSTCVAFLD
;
A
#
# COMPACT_ATOMS: atom_id res chain seq x y z
N THR A 1 -0.77 -16.05 10.32
CA THR A 1 -0.25 -15.17 11.40
C THR A 1 -1.34 -14.61 12.28
N GLU A 2 -2.30 -13.86 11.73
CA GLU A 2 -3.35 -13.20 12.52
C GLU A 2 -4.16 -14.14 13.42
N ILE A 3 -4.52 -15.33 12.90
CA ILE A 3 -5.17 -16.40 13.66
C ILE A 3 -4.36 -16.76 14.92
N LEU A 4 -3.08 -17.08 14.76
CA LEU A 4 -2.20 -17.45 15.87
C LEU A 4 -2.08 -16.33 16.91
N CYS A 5 -2.02 -15.07 16.48
CA CYS A 5 -2.02 -13.93 17.40
C CYS A 5 -3.33 -13.84 18.19
N LYS A 6 -4.50 -14.02 17.56
CA LYS A 6 -5.80 -14.02 18.26
C LYS A 6 -5.96 -15.21 19.22
N LEU A 7 -5.30 -16.31 18.93
CA LEU A 7 -5.16 -17.47 19.81
C LEU A 7 -4.20 -17.26 20.99
N GLY A 8 -3.56 -16.09 21.10
CA GLY A 8 -2.67 -15.76 22.23
C GLY A 8 -1.22 -16.21 22.05
N LEU A 9 -0.79 -16.54 20.83
CA LEU A 9 0.50 -17.17 20.55
C LEU A 9 1.52 -16.22 19.91
N SER A 10 1.31 -14.91 20.02
CA SER A 10 2.19 -13.91 19.40
C SER A 10 3.66 -14.05 19.84
N SER A 11 3.90 -14.45 21.10
CA SER A 11 5.23 -14.73 21.63
C SER A 11 5.91 -15.97 21.05
N ASN A 12 5.13 -16.90 20.49
CA ASN A 12 5.59 -18.18 19.97
C ASN A 12 5.88 -18.14 18.46
N ILE A 13 5.51 -17.05 17.77
CA ILE A 13 5.74 -16.91 16.34
C ILE A 13 7.20 -16.50 16.09
N VAL A 14 7.97 -17.43 15.52
CA VAL A 14 9.38 -17.24 15.16
C VAL A 14 9.58 -16.86 13.68
N GLY A 15 8.59 -17.17 12.83
CA GLY A 15 8.65 -16.95 11.40
C GLY A 15 7.31 -16.49 10.81
N ILE A 16 7.36 -15.58 9.84
CA ILE A 16 6.20 -15.04 9.11
C ILE A 16 6.48 -14.95 7.61
N THR A 17 5.42 -14.79 6.80
CA THR A 17 5.58 -14.51 5.36
C THR A 17 5.91 -13.04 5.11
N HIS A 18 6.34 -12.73 3.89
CA HIS A 18 6.73 -11.38 3.46
C HIS A 18 5.55 -10.40 3.44
N GLU A 19 4.31 -10.90 3.31
CA GLU A 19 3.10 -10.07 3.36
C GLU A 19 2.51 -9.93 4.76
N CYS A 20 3.05 -10.62 5.77
CA CYS A 20 2.56 -10.46 7.14
C CYS A 20 2.92 -9.08 7.69
N ASP A 21 1.94 -8.18 7.73
CA ASP A 21 2.05 -6.81 8.25
C ASP A 21 1.27 -6.57 9.56
N TYR A 22 0.43 -7.53 9.98
CA TYR A 22 -0.48 -7.41 11.13
C TYR A 22 -0.44 -8.64 12.06
N PRO A 23 -0.50 -8.47 13.40
CA PRO A 23 -0.47 -7.21 14.15
C PRO A 23 0.89 -6.50 14.09
N THR A 24 0.88 -5.17 14.11
CA THR A 24 2.08 -4.32 13.96
C THR A 24 3.12 -4.54 15.06
N GLU A 25 2.68 -4.92 16.26
CA GLU A 25 3.58 -5.19 17.39
C GLU A 25 4.45 -6.42 17.12
N LEU A 26 3.92 -7.44 16.43
CA LEU A 26 4.68 -8.62 16.07
C LEU A 26 5.73 -8.28 15.02
N THR A 27 5.32 -7.61 13.95
CA THR A 27 6.16 -7.31 12.79
C THR A 27 7.24 -6.28 13.13
N SER A 28 6.94 -5.32 14.01
CA SER A 28 7.88 -4.28 14.43
C SER A 28 8.83 -4.73 15.55
N SER A 29 8.50 -5.81 16.29
CA SER A 29 9.35 -6.30 17.39
C SER A 29 10.66 -6.97 16.93
N GLY A 30 10.78 -7.30 15.63
CA GLY A 30 11.91 -8.07 15.09
C GLY A 30 11.99 -9.52 15.56
N ARG A 31 11.03 -9.99 16.38
CA ARG A 31 10.97 -11.35 16.92
C ARG A 31 10.67 -12.39 15.85
N ALA A 32 9.67 -12.12 15.02
CA ALA A 32 9.30 -12.98 13.92
C ALA A 32 10.12 -12.61 12.67
N ARG A 33 10.92 -13.54 12.16
CA ARG A 33 11.73 -13.32 10.96
C ARG A 33 10.90 -13.60 9.71
N VAL A 34 11.12 -12.85 8.64
CA VAL A 34 10.47 -13.10 7.35
C VAL A 34 11.12 -14.30 6.68
N VAL A 35 10.35 -15.36 6.46
CA VAL A 35 10.83 -16.69 6.00
C VAL A 35 10.55 -16.92 4.51
N THR A 36 9.74 -16.08 3.87
CA THR A 36 9.45 -16.16 2.43
C THR A 36 10.04 -14.98 1.67
N THR A 37 10.31 -15.15 0.39
CA THR A 37 10.67 -14.08 -0.54
C THR A 37 9.60 -13.95 -1.62
N SER A 38 9.53 -12.78 -2.25
CA SER A 38 8.67 -12.53 -3.40
C SER A 38 9.42 -11.68 -4.41
N ASP A 39 9.30 -12.06 -5.67
CA ASP A 39 9.75 -11.26 -6.81
C ASP A 39 8.71 -10.21 -7.23
N ILE A 40 7.49 -10.29 -6.67
CA ILE A 40 6.44 -9.30 -6.83
C ILE A 40 6.58 -8.21 -5.78
N ASN A 41 6.70 -6.96 -6.22
CA ASN A 41 6.65 -5.79 -5.35
C ASN A 41 5.48 -4.87 -5.71
N PRO A 42 4.35 -4.95 -4.98
CA PRO A 42 3.17 -4.12 -5.20
C PRO A 42 3.40 -2.61 -5.01
N ARG A 43 4.54 -2.18 -4.47
CA ARG A 43 4.86 -0.75 -4.34
C ARG A 43 5.53 -0.17 -5.59
N THR A 44 6.19 -1.01 -6.38
CA THR A 44 7.00 -0.56 -7.53
C THR A 44 6.49 -1.05 -8.87
N MET A 45 5.83 -2.21 -8.91
CA MET A 45 5.33 -2.80 -10.15
C MET A 45 3.91 -2.31 -10.46
N THR A 46 3.65 -2.00 -11.72
CA THR A 46 2.32 -1.73 -12.28
C THR A 46 1.46 -3.00 -12.36
N GLN A 47 0.15 -2.85 -12.53
CA GLN A 47 -0.74 -4.02 -12.63
C GLN A 47 -0.40 -4.94 -13.81
N SER A 48 -0.03 -4.37 -14.96
CA SER A 48 0.39 -5.14 -16.14
C SER A 48 1.68 -5.92 -15.87
N GLU A 49 2.67 -5.31 -15.23
CA GLU A 49 3.93 -6.00 -14.88
C GLU A 49 3.70 -7.15 -13.88
N ILE A 50 2.82 -6.95 -12.90
CA ILE A 50 2.44 -8.02 -11.96
C ILE A 50 1.71 -9.15 -12.72
N HIS A 51 0.77 -8.81 -13.60
CA HIS A 51 0.04 -9.78 -14.41
C HIS A 51 0.97 -10.59 -15.31
N GLU A 52 1.89 -9.93 -16.02
CA GLU A 52 2.90 -10.59 -16.87
C GLU A 52 3.82 -11.51 -16.07
N ALA A 53 4.26 -11.07 -14.88
CA ALA A 53 5.07 -11.90 -14.00
C ALA A 53 4.30 -13.15 -13.52
N VAL A 54 3.04 -12.98 -13.11
CA VAL A 54 2.15 -14.08 -12.70
C VAL A 54 1.90 -15.06 -13.84
N CYS A 55 1.52 -14.57 -15.02
CA CYS A 55 1.30 -15.42 -16.18
C CYS A 55 2.59 -16.13 -16.60
N GLY A 56 3.73 -15.43 -16.63
CA GLY A 56 5.03 -16.02 -16.94
C GLY A 56 5.45 -17.11 -15.94
N SER A 57 5.12 -16.94 -14.66
CA SER A 57 5.35 -17.94 -13.61
C SER A 57 4.57 -19.23 -13.86
N LEU A 58 3.28 -19.08 -14.18
CA LEU A 58 2.39 -20.21 -14.50
C LEU A 58 2.83 -20.93 -15.79
N THR A 59 3.28 -20.21 -16.81
CA THR A 59 3.71 -20.82 -18.09
C THR A 59 5.07 -21.49 -17.99
N ASN A 60 6.00 -20.93 -17.23
CA ASN A 60 7.40 -21.39 -17.17
C ASN A 60 7.68 -22.33 -15.99
N GLY A 61 6.69 -22.57 -15.11
CA GLY A 61 6.82 -23.40 -13.91
C GLY A 61 7.79 -22.82 -12.86
N GLN A 62 8.18 -21.55 -12.99
CA GLN A 62 9.06 -20.86 -12.05
C GLN A 62 8.23 -20.12 -11.01
N SER A 63 8.36 -20.47 -9.73
CA SER A 63 7.64 -19.80 -8.64
C SER A 63 8.15 -18.36 -8.43
N LEU A 64 7.26 -17.37 -8.41
CA LEU A 64 7.54 -15.99 -8.00
C LEU A 64 7.82 -15.85 -6.50
N TYR A 65 7.51 -16.91 -5.74
CA TYR A 65 7.60 -16.93 -4.30
C TYR A 65 8.59 -17.99 -3.86
N GLY A 66 9.44 -17.61 -2.92
CA GLY A 66 10.51 -18.47 -2.42
C GLY A 66 10.48 -18.62 -0.91
N ILE A 67 11.29 -19.55 -0.42
CA ILE A 67 11.58 -19.72 1.01
C ILE A 67 13.02 -19.28 1.26
N ASN A 68 13.21 -18.38 2.22
CA ASN A 68 14.51 -18.04 2.74
C ASN A 68 15.03 -19.21 3.59
N LYS A 69 15.79 -20.09 2.93
CA LYS A 69 16.29 -21.34 3.50
C LYS A 69 17.15 -21.13 4.74
N GLY A 70 18.02 -20.11 4.73
CA GLY A 70 18.88 -19.79 5.88
C GLY A 70 18.05 -19.34 7.08
N VAL A 71 17.08 -18.44 6.87
CA VAL A 71 16.18 -18.01 7.95
C VAL A 71 15.35 -19.18 8.47
N LEU A 72 14.81 -20.03 7.60
CA LEU A 72 14.03 -21.20 8.01
C LEU A 72 14.86 -22.17 8.88
N GLN A 73 16.12 -22.40 8.52
CA GLN A 73 17.05 -23.21 9.32
C GLN A 73 17.40 -22.59 10.66
N ASP A 74 17.51 -21.26 10.72
CA ASP A 74 17.85 -20.54 11.94
C ASP A 74 16.68 -20.53 12.94
N VAL A 75 15.45 -20.30 12.47
CA VAL A 75 14.28 -20.12 13.35
C VAL A 75 13.75 -21.44 13.93
N LYS A 76 14.10 -22.58 13.32
CA LYS A 76 13.78 -23.95 13.79
C LYS A 76 12.36 -24.07 14.35
N PRO A 77 11.33 -23.89 13.50
CA PRO A 77 9.95 -23.96 13.98
C PRO A 77 9.63 -25.39 14.42
N ASP A 78 8.69 -25.57 15.35
CA ASP A 78 8.11 -26.89 15.69
C ASP A 78 6.91 -27.23 14.79
N ILE A 79 6.17 -26.19 14.38
CA ILE A 79 4.97 -26.28 13.54
C ILE A 79 5.05 -25.19 12.48
N ILE A 80 4.78 -25.56 11.23
CA ILE A 80 4.64 -24.65 10.09
C ILE A 80 3.18 -24.69 9.63
N PHE A 81 2.50 -23.55 9.73
CA PHE A 81 1.21 -23.33 9.11
C PHE A 81 1.41 -22.74 7.72
N THR A 82 0.82 -23.36 6.70
CA THR A 82 0.89 -22.96 5.29
C THR A 82 -0.49 -23.04 4.64
N GLN A 83 -0.59 -22.64 3.38
CA GLN A 83 -1.82 -22.69 2.60
C GLN A 83 -1.50 -23.18 1.18
N SER A 84 -2.48 -23.78 0.51
CA SER A 84 -2.42 -24.14 -0.92
C SER A 84 -3.66 -23.64 -1.68
N LEU A 85 -4.25 -22.53 -1.21
CA LEU A 85 -5.46 -21.93 -1.77
C LEU A 85 -5.27 -21.35 -3.16
N CYS A 86 -4.08 -20.81 -3.43
CA CYS A 86 -3.78 -20.09 -4.65
C CYS A 86 -2.40 -20.52 -5.16
N ASP A 87 -2.36 -20.99 -6.40
CA ASP A 87 -1.13 -21.36 -7.09
C ASP A 87 -0.32 -20.14 -7.54
N VAL A 88 -0.87 -18.93 -7.33
CA VAL A 88 -0.31 -17.66 -7.80
C VAL A 88 0.27 -16.82 -6.67
N CYS A 89 -0.40 -16.63 -5.53
CA CYS A 89 -0.01 -15.62 -4.54
C CYS A 89 0.79 -16.15 -3.35
N ALA A 90 1.15 -17.43 -3.33
CA ALA A 90 1.85 -18.06 -2.22
C ALA A 90 2.86 -19.10 -2.67
N VAL A 91 3.80 -19.44 -1.78
CA VAL A 91 4.69 -20.59 -1.97
C VAL A 91 3.84 -21.86 -1.98
N SER A 92 3.96 -22.68 -3.03
CA SER A 92 3.17 -23.90 -3.16
C SER A 92 3.48 -24.94 -2.07
N TYR A 93 2.46 -25.70 -1.67
CA TYR A 93 2.58 -26.71 -0.63
C TYR A 93 3.68 -27.76 -0.90
N PRO A 94 3.86 -28.29 -2.12
CA PRO A 94 4.98 -29.20 -2.43
C PRO A 94 6.37 -28.58 -2.21
N VAL A 95 6.53 -27.28 -2.49
CA VAL A 95 7.79 -26.57 -2.27
C VAL A 95 8.07 -26.42 -0.77
N VAL A 96 7.04 -26.13 0.03
CA VAL A 96 7.17 -26.09 1.50
C VAL A 96 7.61 -27.44 2.05
N LEU A 97 6.92 -28.52 1.69
CA LEU A 97 7.23 -29.87 2.16
C LEU A 97 8.65 -30.30 1.78
N SER A 98 9.00 -30.18 0.49
CA SER A 98 10.32 -30.59 0.00
C SER A 98 11.46 -29.76 0.61
N THR A 99 11.22 -28.48 0.90
CA THR A 99 12.21 -27.61 1.56
C THR A 99 12.39 -28.00 3.03
N CYS A 100 11.31 -28.26 3.76
CA CYS A 100 11.38 -28.71 5.16
C CYS A 100 12.08 -30.06 5.29
N ALA A 101 11.72 -31.03 4.44
CA ALA A 101 12.35 -32.35 4.40
C ALA A 101 13.87 -32.27 4.14
N LYS A 102 14.31 -31.37 3.26
CA LYS A 102 15.73 -31.17 2.92
C LYS A 102 16.52 -30.45 4.01
N LEU A 103 15.93 -29.49 4.72
CA LEU A 103 16.67 -28.55 5.57
C LEU A 103 16.54 -28.81 7.08
N LEU A 104 15.42 -29.35 7.54
CA LEU A 104 15.08 -29.44 8.97
C LEU A 104 15.03 -30.89 9.48
N GLY A 105 14.78 -31.86 8.59
CA GLY A 105 14.81 -33.29 8.90
C GLY A 105 13.43 -33.97 8.81
N GLY A 106 13.45 -35.22 8.38
CA GLY A 106 12.28 -36.09 8.19
C GLY A 106 12.61 -37.24 7.23
N PRO A 107 11.79 -38.30 7.13
CA PRO A 107 12.09 -39.42 6.24
C PRO A 107 12.24 -38.91 4.81
N LYS A 108 13.23 -39.45 4.08
CA LYS A 108 13.42 -39.17 2.65
C LYS A 108 12.13 -39.55 1.92
N ALA A 109 11.24 -38.58 1.71
CA ALA A 109 10.09 -38.79 0.86
C ALA A 109 10.64 -39.09 -0.53
N ASN A 110 10.42 -40.32 -1.01
CA ASN A 110 10.41 -40.60 -2.44
C ASN A 110 9.26 -39.78 -3.02
N VAL A 111 9.55 -38.54 -3.39
CA VAL A 111 8.68 -37.77 -4.28
C VAL A 111 8.96 -38.37 -5.65
N GLU A 112 8.25 -39.45 -5.98
CA GLU A 112 8.06 -39.79 -7.38
C GLU A 112 7.29 -38.62 -8.00
N GLU A 113 7.88 -38.00 -9.01
CA GLU A 113 7.15 -37.17 -9.98
C GLU A 113 6.08 -38.08 -10.60
N SER A 114 4.86 -38.04 -10.08
CA SER A 114 3.73 -38.64 -10.77
C SER A 114 3.24 -37.66 -11.83
N ASP A 115 3.39 -38.11 -13.07
CA ASP A 115 2.95 -37.45 -14.29
C ASP A 115 1.52 -36.90 -14.19
N GLU A 116 1.33 -35.78 -14.87
CA GLU A 116 0.06 -35.15 -15.19
C GLU A 116 -1.01 -36.18 -15.62
N LYS A 117 -2.21 -36.01 -15.06
CA LYS A 117 -3.56 -36.52 -15.46
C LYS A 117 -4.16 -37.53 -14.48
N GLY A 118 -4.95 -37.01 -13.54
CA GLY A 118 -5.90 -37.78 -12.73
C GLY A 118 -7.23 -37.05 -12.63
N VAL A 119 -8.26 -37.61 -13.26
CA VAL A 119 -9.66 -37.17 -13.26
C VAL A 119 -10.23 -37.18 -11.84
N VAL A 120 -10.90 -36.10 -11.43
CA VAL A 120 -11.60 -36.01 -10.13
C VAL A 120 -13.03 -36.56 -10.30
N GLU A 121 -13.33 -37.68 -9.64
CA GLU A 121 -14.71 -38.13 -9.43
C GLU A 121 -15.37 -37.32 -8.31
N LYS A 122 -16.55 -36.77 -8.61
CA LYS A 122 -17.41 -36.06 -7.65
C LYS A 122 -18.14 -37.07 -6.76
N GLY A 123 -17.83 -37.05 -5.45
CA GLY A 123 -18.54 -37.76 -4.40
C GLY A 123 -19.04 -36.79 -3.33
N SER A 124 -20.31 -36.95 -2.96
CA SER A 124 -21.17 -36.07 -2.18
C SER A 124 -20.86 -35.92 -0.68
N SER A 125 -21.18 -34.72 -0.16
CA SER A 125 -21.72 -34.44 1.18
C SER A 125 -20.84 -34.71 2.41
N SER A 126 -20.44 -33.60 3.04
CA SER A 126 -20.05 -33.36 4.45
C SER A 126 -18.60 -32.89 4.64
N CYS A 127 -18.45 -31.71 5.26
CA CYS A 127 -17.21 -31.09 5.77
C CYS A 127 -15.98 -31.13 4.82
N HIS A 128 -15.84 -30.13 3.94
CA HIS A 128 -14.77 -30.04 2.94
C HIS A 128 -13.47 -29.37 3.41
N LEU A 129 -13.26 -29.22 4.72
CA LEU A 129 -11.90 -29.02 5.23
C LEU A 129 -11.14 -30.34 5.10
N SER A 130 -10.46 -30.51 3.97
CA SER A 130 -9.41 -31.50 3.87
C SER A 130 -8.28 -31.01 4.79
N LEU A 131 -8.31 -31.45 6.04
CA LEU A 131 -7.06 -31.67 6.75
C LEU A 131 -6.30 -32.68 5.90
N LYS A 132 -5.42 -32.20 5.01
CA LYS A 132 -4.20 -32.95 4.72
C LYS A 132 -3.35 -32.89 5.99
N ASP A 133 -3.85 -33.55 7.04
CA ASP A 133 -3.08 -33.98 8.20
C ASP A 133 -2.25 -35.16 7.71
N THR A 134 -1.37 -34.88 6.74
CA THR A 134 -0.17 -35.67 6.63
C THR A 134 0.62 -35.23 7.85
N THR A 135 0.51 -36.00 8.94
CA THR A 135 1.68 -36.26 9.76
C THR A 135 2.76 -36.77 8.80
N THR A 136 3.45 -35.85 8.14
CA THR A 136 4.43 -36.10 7.07
C THR A 136 5.65 -36.84 7.59
N GLY A 137 5.64 -37.24 8.88
CA GLY A 137 6.80 -37.71 9.62
C GLY A 137 7.90 -36.66 9.73
N LEU A 138 7.63 -35.41 9.27
CA LEU A 138 8.59 -34.32 9.30
C LEU A 138 8.64 -33.73 10.70
N ASP A 139 9.85 -33.33 11.08
CA ASP A 139 10.11 -32.51 12.25
C ASP A 139 10.76 -31.23 11.70
N PRO A 140 9.98 -30.18 11.39
CA PRO A 140 8.68 -29.81 11.97
C PRO A 140 7.41 -30.39 11.33
N LYS A 141 6.30 -30.33 12.09
CA LYS A 141 4.94 -30.59 11.58
C LYS A 141 4.52 -29.50 10.59
N VAL A 142 4.09 -29.88 9.38
CA VAL A 142 3.61 -28.93 8.35
C VAL A 142 2.11 -29.11 8.15
N ILE A 143 1.34 -28.03 8.35
CA ILE A 143 -0.13 -28.04 8.33
C ILE A 143 -0.62 -27.06 7.27
N SER A 144 -1.29 -27.59 6.23
CA SER A 144 -1.97 -26.77 5.22
C SER A 144 -3.38 -26.39 5.69
N MET A 145 -3.75 -25.12 5.56
CA MET A 145 -5.10 -24.62 5.81
C MET A 145 -5.66 -24.01 4.53
N GLU A 146 -6.74 -24.58 4.02
CA GLU A 146 -7.32 -24.22 2.72
C GLU A 146 -8.81 -23.89 2.83
N PRO A 147 -9.19 -22.78 3.51
CA PRO A 147 -10.59 -22.39 3.63
C PRO A 147 -11.19 -21.89 2.32
N GLU A 148 -12.25 -22.51 1.85
CA GLU A 148 -12.94 -22.12 0.61
C GLU A 148 -14.09 -21.15 0.85
N ASN A 149 -14.64 -21.13 2.07
CA ASN A 149 -15.76 -20.27 2.44
C ASN A 149 -15.52 -19.63 3.82
N LEU A 150 -16.42 -18.75 4.24
CA LEU A 150 -16.25 -18.01 5.50
C LEU A 150 -16.34 -18.93 6.71
N LYS A 151 -17.17 -19.98 6.65
CA LYS A 151 -17.23 -21.00 7.70
C LYS A 151 -15.91 -21.75 7.82
N ASP A 152 -15.33 -22.19 6.71
CA ASP A 152 -14.04 -22.88 6.71
C ASP A 152 -12.94 -21.99 7.29
N THR A 153 -13.03 -20.68 7.01
CA THR A 153 -12.12 -19.68 7.59
C THR A 153 -12.20 -19.67 9.12
N LEU A 154 -13.41 -19.73 9.71
CA LEU A 154 -13.56 -19.85 11.16
C LEU A 154 -13.04 -21.18 11.69
N ASP A 155 -13.28 -22.28 10.97
CA ASP A 155 -12.80 -23.60 11.34
C ASP A 155 -11.25 -23.68 11.37
N THR A 156 -10.54 -22.83 10.61
CA THR A 156 -9.06 -22.76 10.68
C THR A 156 -8.53 -22.39 12.08
N PHE A 157 -9.30 -21.66 12.90
CA PHE A 157 -8.93 -21.38 14.29
C PHE A 157 -8.88 -22.67 15.11
N HIS A 158 -9.86 -23.56 14.91
CA HIS A 158 -9.92 -24.85 15.59
C HIS A 158 -8.85 -25.82 15.07
N VAL A 159 -8.56 -25.79 13.77
CA VAL A 159 -7.43 -26.56 13.18
C VAL A 159 -6.12 -26.14 13.82
N ALA A 160 -5.83 -24.83 13.86
CA ALA A 160 -4.62 -24.31 14.49
C ALA A 160 -4.54 -24.68 15.98
N ALA A 161 -5.64 -24.49 16.72
CA ALA A 161 -5.68 -24.82 18.14
C ALA A 161 -5.46 -26.32 18.43
N LYS A 162 -6.07 -27.20 17.63
CA LYS A 162 -5.90 -28.66 17.74
C LYS A 162 -4.46 -29.08 17.45
N ALA A 163 -3.83 -28.48 16.45
CA ALA A 163 -2.43 -28.74 16.09
C ALA A 163 -1.46 -28.41 17.23
N ILE A 164 -1.75 -27.33 17.96
CA ILE A 164 -0.95 -26.88 19.10
C ILE A 164 -1.20 -27.76 20.33
N GLY A 165 -2.43 -28.27 20.49
CA GLY A 165 -2.76 -29.25 21.53
C GLY A 165 -2.88 -28.70 22.95
N SER A 166 -2.94 -27.37 23.13
CA SER A 166 -3.18 -26.73 24.44
C SER A 166 -4.68 -26.51 24.69
N PRO A 167 -5.22 -26.97 25.84
CA PRO A 167 -6.61 -26.69 26.23
C PRO A 167 -6.95 -25.21 26.28
N GLU A 168 -6.02 -24.37 26.71
CA GLU A 168 -6.17 -22.90 26.77
C GLU A 168 -6.33 -22.31 25.37
N VAL A 169 -5.54 -22.78 24.40
CA VAL A 169 -5.62 -22.34 23.00
C VAL A 169 -6.93 -22.80 22.36
N ILE A 170 -7.39 -24.02 22.65
CA ILE A 170 -8.69 -24.53 22.17
C ILE A 170 -9.84 -23.69 22.73
N LYS A 171 -9.82 -23.39 24.04
CA LYS A 171 -10.81 -22.49 24.65
C LYS A 171 -10.78 -21.11 23.96
N ARG A 172 -9.59 -20.57 23.72
CA ARG A 172 -9.43 -19.28 23.05
C ARG A 172 -9.97 -19.28 21.63
N ALA A 173 -9.78 -20.37 20.88
CA ALA A 173 -10.36 -20.53 19.55
C ALA A 173 -11.88 -20.39 19.60
N ASN A 174 -12.55 -21.10 20.51
CA ASN A 174 -14.01 -21.03 20.68
C ASN A 174 -14.49 -19.60 21.03
N GLU A 175 -13.78 -18.91 21.93
CA GLU A 175 -14.12 -17.52 22.31
C GLU A 175 -14.01 -16.57 21.11
N VAL A 176 -12.93 -16.70 20.32
CA VAL A 176 -12.69 -15.84 19.16
C VAL A 176 -13.70 -16.11 18.06
N THR A 177 -13.96 -17.38 17.70
CA THR A 177 -14.93 -17.72 16.66
C THR A 177 -16.34 -17.30 17.06
N SER A 178 -16.75 -17.52 18.31
CA SER A 178 -18.06 -17.05 18.83
C SER A 178 -18.22 -15.53 18.73
N SER A 179 -17.15 -14.78 19.02
CA SER A 179 -17.14 -13.31 18.90
C SER A 179 -17.30 -12.86 17.44
N ILE A 180 -16.59 -13.52 16.51
CA ILE A 180 -16.70 -13.22 15.08
C ILE A 180 -18.10 -13.54 14.56
N GLU A 181 -18.66 -14.69 14.90
CA GLU A 181 -20.03 -15.08 14.52
C GLU A 181 -21.08 -14.09 15.05
N SER A 182 -20.91 -13.61 16.29
CA SER A 182 -21.76 -12.56 16.86
C SER A 182 -21.67 -11.26 16.04
N GLY A 183 -20.47 -10.84 15.64
CA GLY A 183 -20.26 -9.68 14.76
C GLY A 183 -20.92 -9.84 13.39
N LEU A 184 -20.77 -11.01 12.74
CA LEU A 184 -21.42 -11.31 11.46
C LEU A 184 -22.95 -11.29 11.59
N ASN A 185 -23.48 -11.79 12.71
CA ASN A 185 -24.92 -11.74 12.98
C ASN A 185 -25.42 -10.30 13.18
N ARG A 186 -24.64 -9.43 13.84
CA ARG A 186 -24.97 -8.00 13.95
C ARG A 186 -25.08 -7.35 12.58
N ILE A 187 -24.11 -7.61 11.69
CA ILE A 187 -24.14 -7.12 10.29
C ILE A 187 -25.40 -7.61 9.59
N ARG A 188 -25.69 -8.92 9.68
CA ARG A 188 -26.88 -9.54 9.06
C ARG A 188 -28.19 -8.91 9.56
N GLN A 189 -28.28 -8.54 10.84
CA GLN A 189 -29.46 -7.84 11.39
C GLN A 189 -29.55 -6.40 10.90
N ALA A 190 -28.44 -5.66 10.87
CA ALA A 190 -28.39 -4.28 10.39
C ALA A 190 -28.92 -4.15 8.95
N VAL A 191 -28.54 -5.09 8.08
CA VAL A 191 -28.96 -5.05 6.66
C VAL A 191 -30.31 -5.72 6.38
N LYS A 192 -30.97 -6.36 7.35
CA LYS A 192 -32.16 -7.23 7.13
C LYS A 192 -33.32 -6.56 6.39
N GLY A 193 -33.50 -5.25 6.56
CA GLY A 193 -34.55 -4.45 5.89
C GLY A 193 -34.12 -3.80 4.58
N CYS A 194 -32.82 -3.82 4.25
CA CYS A 194 -32.28 -3.14 3.08
C CYS A 194 -32.70 -3.86 1.79
N LYS A 195 -32.70 -3.11 0.67
CA LYS A 195 -32.78 -3.72 -0.66
C LYS A 195 -31.52 -4.55 -0.91
N LYS A 196 -31.61 -5.58 -1.76
CA LYS A 196 -30.49 -6.43 -2.16
C LYS A 196 -29.96 -5.92 -3.51
N PRO A 197 -28.97 -4.99 -3.57
CA PRO A 197 -28.47 -4.46 -4.84
C PRO A 197 -27.71 -5.54 -5.60
N ARG A 198 -27.64 -5.42 -6.94
CA ARG A 198 -26.77 -6.25 -7.78
C ARG A 198 -25.32 -5.78 -7.62
N VAL A 199 -24.41 -6.67 -7.25
CA VAL A 199 -23.04 -6.32 -6.86
C VAL A 199 -22.03 -7.06 -7.72
N ALA A 200 -21.02 -6.34 -8.18
CA ALA A 200 -19.78 -6.92 -8.69
C ALA A 200 -18.64 -6.71 -7.69
N PHE A 201 -17.76 -7.70 -7.56
CA PHE A 201 -16.54 -7.61 -6.75
C PHE A 201 -15.32 -7.93 -7.61
N ILE A 202 -14.48 -6.93 -7.83
CA ILE A 202 -13.28 -7.01 -8.67
C ILE A 202 -12.07 -7.31 -7.77
N GLU A 203 -11.50 -8.50 -7.90
CA GLU A 203 -10.32 -8.98 -7.16
C GLU A 203 -9.00 -8.80 -7.96
N TRP A 204 -9.10 -8.41 -9.22
CA TRP A 204 -7.96 -8.03 -10.07
C TRP A 204 -8.47 -7.12 -11.18
N HIS A 205 -7.78 -6.02 -11.48
CA HIS A 205 -8.29 -5.00 -12.41
C HIS A 205 -8.22 -5.40 -13.89
N ASP A 206 -7.07 -5.94 -14.33
CA ASP A 206 -6.83 -6.23 -15.74
C ASP A 206 -6.07 -7.57 -15.94
N PRO A 207 -6.72 -8.60 -16.52
CA PRO A 207 -8.15 -8.66 -16.83
C PRO A 207 -8.99 -8.64 -15.54
N ILE A 208 -10.29 -8.37 -15.64
CA ILE A 208 -11.18 -8.38 -14.46
C ILE A 208 -11.23 -9.80 -13.89
N PHE A 209 -10.81 -10.00 -12.63
CA PHE A 209 -11.10 -11.22 -11.88
C PHE A 209 -12.28 -11.03 -10.94
N CYS A 210 -13.18 -11.99 -10.98
CA CYS A 210 -14.34 -12.09 -10.10
C CYS A 210 -13.91 -12.66 -8.75
N GLY A 211 -14.29 -12.01 -7.65
CA GLY A 211 -14.03 -12.52 -6.29
C GLY A 211 -14.68 -13.88 -6.03
N GLY A 212 -13.89 -14.85 -5.59
CA GLY A 212 -14.38 -16.18 -5.21
C GLY A 212 -14.31 -16.47 -3.71
N HIS A 213 -14.31 -17.75 -3.37
CA HIS A 213 -14.16 -18.26 -2.02
C HIS A 213 -15.14 -17.61 -1.00
N TRP A 214 -14.61 -17.13 0.13
CA TRP A 214 -15.37 -16.49 1.19
C TRP A 214 -16.01 -15.15 0.81
N ILE A 215 -15.61 -14.51 -0.30
CA ILE A 215 -16.22 -13.27 -0.77
C ILE A 215 -17.72 -13.46 -1.02
N VAL A 216 -18.13 -14.63 -1.52
CA VAL A 216 -19.54 -14.95 -1.79
C VAL A 216 -20.37 -14.94 -0.49
N ASP A 217 -19.86 -15.54 0.57
CA ASP A 217 -20.50 -15.53 1.90
C ASP A 217 -20.57 -14.12 2.49
N MET A 218 -19.48 -13.36 2.38
CA MET A 218 -19.40 -12.00 2.91
C MET A 218 -20.44 -11.10 2.22
N LEU A 219 -20.58 -11.21 0.90
CA LEU A 219 -21.60 -10.48 0.14
C LEU A 219 -23.02 -10.90 0.52
N ASP A 220 -23.28 -12.19 0.73
CA ASP A 220 -24.60 -12.64 1.17
C ASP A 220 -24.96 -12.12 2.58
N ILE A 221 -24.02 -12.18 3.53
CA ILE A 221 -24.18 -11.62 4.89
C ILE A 221 -24.43 -10.12 4.84
N ALA A 222 -23.67 -9.41 3.98
CA ALA A 222 -23.84 -7.99 3.74
C ALA A 222 -25.06 -7.65 2.84
N ARG A 223 -25.84 -8.65 2.44
CA ARG A 223 -27.07 -8.54 1.65
C ARG A 223 -26.86 -7.89 0.29
N GLY A 224 -25.83 -8.33 -0.42
CA GLY A 224 -25.61 -8.09 -1.84
C GLY A 224 -26.09 -9.27 -2.70
N ASP A 225 -26.62 -8.99 -3.88
CA ASP A 225 -26.90 -9.99 -4.91
C ASP A 225 -25.67 -10.08 -5.83
N TYR A 226 -24.82 -11.08 -5.61
CA TYR A 226 -23.54 -11.20 -6.33
C TYR A 226 -23.77 -11.71 -7.75
N VAL A 227 -23.52 -10.86 -8.75
CA VAL A 227 -23.91 -11.13 -10.15
C VAL A 227 -22.78 -11.70 -11.03
N MET A 228 -21.59 -11.87 -10.47
CA MET A 228 -20.46 -12.40 -11.24
C MET A 228 -20.51 -13.94 -11.30
N PRO A 229 -19.99 -14.58 -12.37
CA PRO A 229 -20.19 -16.00 -12.68
C PRO A 229 -19.26 -16.92 -11.88
N VAL A 230 -19.18 -16.72 -10.57
CA VAL A 230 -18.39 -17.58 -9.67
C VAL A 230 -19.31 -18.59 -9.00
N GLU A 231 -18.89 -19.86 -8.98
CA GLU A 231 -19.58 -20.87 -8.17
C GLU A 231 -19.46 -20.52 -6.68
N TYR A 232 -20.47 -20.88 -5.88
CA TYR A 232 -20.39 -20.70 -4.43
C TYR A 232 -19.18 -21.44 -3.86
N ALA A 233 -18.36 -20.76 -3.05
CA ALA A 233 -17.05 -21.24 -2.57
C ALA A 233 -16.04 -21.60 -3.68
N GLY A 234 -16.30 -21.21 -4.93
CA GLY A 234 -15.42 -21.47 -6.07
C GLY A 234 -14.24 -20.50 -6.16
N ARG A 235 -13.23 -20.86 -6.94
CA ARG A 235 -12.04 -20.03 -7.16
C ARG A 235 -12.38 -18.75 -7.93
N SER A 236 -11.56 -17.72 -7.76
CA SER A 236 -11.62 -16.49 -8.55
C SER A 236 -11.34 -16.79 -10.03
N ILE A 237 -12.10 -16.18 -10.93
CA ILE A 237 -12.03 -16.41 -12.38
C ILE A 237 -11.92 -15.10 -13.15
N ALA A 238 -11.20 -15.13 -14.27
CA ALA A 238 -11.14 -14.01 -15.20
C ALA A 238 -12.46 -13.85 -15.96
N MET A 239 -12.81 -12.60 -16.27
CA MET A 239 -13.99 -12.20 -17.03
C MET A 239 -13.60 -11.19 -18.12
N SER A 240 -14.30 -11.25 -19.26
CA SER A 240 -14.16 -10.26 -20.32
C SER A 240 -14.83 -8.92 -19.96
N ASN A 241 -14.34 -7.82 -20.51
CA ASN A 241 -14.98 -6.51 -20.34
C ASN A 241 -16.40 -6.53 -20.91
N GLU A 242 -16.63 -7.24 -22.03
CA GLU A 242 -17.93 -7.36 -22.69
C GLU A 242 -18.96 -8.04 -21.80
N ASP A 243 -18.59 -9.09 -21.08
CA ASP A 243 -19.50 -9.76 -20.15
C ASP A 243 -19.73 -8.93 -18.88
N PHE A 244 -18.71 -8.23 -18.40
CA PHE A 244 -18.85 -7.29 -17.28
C PHE A 244 -19.84 -6.16 -17.61
N ILE A 245 -19.76 -5.60 -18.82
CA ILE A 245 -20.69 -4.55 -19.29
C ILE A 245 -22.14 -5.06 -19.30
N LYS A 246 -22.39 -6.31 -19.71
CA LYS A 246 -23.74 -6.91 -19.72
C LYS A 246 -24.32 -7.09 -18.31
N LEU A 247 -23.46 -7.27 -17.29
CA LEU A 247 -23.94 -7.37 -15.91
C LEU A 247 -24.55 -6.05 -15.42
N ASP A 248 -23.92 -4.92 -15.76
CA ASP A 248 -24.30 -3.56 -15.36
C ASP A 248 -24.76 -3.51 -13.88
N PRO A 249 -23.85 -3.79 -12.93
CA PRO A 249 -24.19 -3.91 -11.51
C PRO A 249 -24.65 -2.57 -10.91
N ASP A 250 -25.44 -2.63 -9.84
CA ASP A 250 -25.87 -1.45 -9.09
C ASP A 250 -24.75 -0.92 -8.16
N VAL A 251 -23.85 -1.80 -7.71
CA VAL A 251 -22.67 -1.47 -6.89
C VAL A 251 -21.44 -2.22 -7.40
N ILE A 252 -20.31 -1.53 -7.49
CA ILE A 252 -19.02 -2.14 -7.80
C ILE A 252 -18.11 -2.01 -6.57
N LEU A 253 -17.67 -3.15 -6.04
CA LEU A 253 -16.65 -3.23 -5.01
C LEU A 253 -15.34 -3.66 -5.66
N ILE A 254 -14.24 -3.02 -5.28
CA ILE A 254 -12.92 -3.26 -5.85
C ILE A 254 -11.95 -3.50 -4.70
N GLY A 255 -11.37 -4.68 -4.67
CA GLY A 255 -10.44 -5.10 -3.63
C GLY A 255 -9.46 -6.15 -4.16
N PRO A 256 -8.39 -5.75 -4.85
CA PRO A 256 -7.40 -6.66 -5.35
C PRO A 256 -6.51 -7.24 -4.27
N CYS A 257 -6.19 -8.52 -4.40
CA CYS A 257 -5.29 -9.21 -3.48
C CYS A 257 -3.90 -8.52 -3.42
N GLY A 258 -3.35 -8.39 -2.21
CA GLY A 258 -2.05 -7.76 -1.96
C GLY A 258 -2.03 -6.23 -2.05
N PHE A 259 -3.16 -5.57 -2.36
CA PHE A 259 -3.22 -4.11 -2.51
C PHE A 259 -3.83 -3.44 -1.28
N ASP A 260 -3.23 -2.32 -0.88
CA ASP A 260 -3.82 -1.40 0.08
C ASP A 260 -4.88 -0.50 -0.61
N LEU A 261 -5.58 0.29 0.20
CA LEU A 261 -6.63 1.18 -0.31
C LEU A 261 -6.09 2.21 -1.31
N ALA A 262 -4.93 2.81 -1.03
CA ALA A 262 -4.37 3.87 -1.86
C ALA A 262 -4.00 3.34 -3.25
N ARG A 263 -3.37 2.16 -3.31
CA ARG A 263 -3.06 1.46 -4.56
C ARG A 263 -4.33 1.09 -5.32
N THR A 264 -5.32 0.54 -4.62
CA THR A 264 -6.60 0.13 -5.24
C THR A 264 -7.31 1.30 -5.91
N VAL A 265 -7.38 2.45 -5.24
CA VAL A 265 -7.98 3.67 -5.82
C VAL A 265 -7.21 4.14 -7.04
N LYS A 266 -5.87 4.25 -6.91
CA LYS A 266 -4.99 4.71 -7.99
C LYS A 266 -5.17 3.87 -9.24
N ASP A 267 -5.03 2.55 -9.12
CA ASP A 267 -5.08 1.64 -10.27
C ASP A 267 -6.48 1.60 -10.90
N THR A 268 -7.54 1.68 -10.08
CA THR A 268 -8.91 1.80 -10.59
C THR A 268 -9.05 3.01 -11.51
N ILE A 269 -8.55 4.17 -11.09
CA ILE A 269 -8.64 5.41 -11.87
C ILE A 269 -7.75 5.32 -13.11
N GLU A 270 -6.50 4.84 -12.99
CA GLU A 270 -5.56 4.74 -14.12
C GLU A 270 -6.02 3.74 -15.19
N ILE A 271 -6.51 2.56 -14.77
CA ILE A 271 -6.90 1.47 -15.68
C ILE A 271 -8.27 1.72 -16.30
N PHE A 272 -9.26 2.09 -15.49
CA PHE A 272 -10.65 2.19 -15.94
C PHE A 272 -11.10 3.62 -16.25
N GLY A 273 -10.49 4.64 -15.66
CA GLY A 273 -10.96 6.03 -15.74
C GLY A 273 -10.90 6.66 -17.13
N THR A 274 -10.20 6.04 -18.08
CA THR A 274 -10.13 6.45 -19.49
C THR A 274 -11.00 5.60 -20.42
N LYS A 275 -11.71 4.60 -19.89
CA LYS A 275 -12.46 3.63 -20.69
C LYS A 275 -13.92 4.07 -20.79
N ASP A 276 -14.37 4.38 -22.01
CA ASP A 276 -15.75 4.82 -22.26
C ASP A 276 -16.79 3.83 -21.72
N TRP A 277 -16.55 2.53 -21.84
CA TRP A 277 -17.47 1.51 -21.33
C TRP A 277 -17.61 1.55 -19.81
N TRP A 278 -16.52 1.80 -19.07
CA TRP A 278 -16.53 1.89 -17.61
C TRP A 278 -17.28 3.13 -17.16
N LEU A 279 -16.92 4.30 -17.72
CA LEU A 279 -17.57 5.57 -17.42
C LEU A 279 -19.07 5.57 -17.74
N ASN A 280 -19.53 4.65 -18.58
CA ASN A 280 -20.93 4.52 -18.94
C ASN A 280 -21.77 3.61 -18.04
N LEU A 281 -21.17 2.80 -17.16
CA LEU A 281 -21.87 1.93 -16.21
C LEU A 281 -22.72 2.74 -15.23
N ARG A 282 -23.89 2.20 -14.84
CA ARG A 282 -24.80 2.88 -13.88
C ARG A 282 -24.10 3.17 -12.56
N ALA A 283 -23.45 2.17 -11.98
CA ALA A 283 -22.72 2.32 -10.72
C ALA A 283 -21.64 3.41 -10.79
N VAL A 284 -20.93 3.56 -11.93
CA VAL A 284 -19.90 4.59 -12.07
C VAL A 284 -20.51 5.98 -12.12
N LYS A 285 -21.56 6.18 -12.92
CA LYS A 285 -22.27 7.47 -13.04
C LYS A 285 -22.94 7.92 -11.74
N GLU A 286 -23.45 6.97 -10.96
CA GLU A 286 -24.10 7.22 -9.68
C GLU A 286 -23.09 7.28 -8.51
N GLY A 287 -21.79 7.12 -8.78
CA GLY A 287 -20.74 7.11 -7.76
C GLY A 287 -20.79 5.91 -6.82
N ARG A 288 -21.41 4.80 -7.21
CA ARG A 288 -21.53 3.55 -6.44
C ARG A 288 -20.37 2.58 -6.71
N VAL A 289 -19.17 3.12 -6.81
CA VAL A 289 -17.91 2.37 -6.92
C VAL A 289 -17.14 2.56 -5.62
N PHE A 290 -16.69 1.46 -5.02
CA PHE A 290 -15.97 1.49 -3.75
C PHE A 290 -14.68 0.68 -3.85
N ALA A 291 -13.57 1.34 -3.54
CA ALA A 291 -12.27 0.70 -3.39
C ALA A 291 -12.02 0.38 -1.92
N ALA A 292 -11.31 -0.71 -1.64
CA ALA A 292 -11.02 -1.15 -0.29
C ALA A 292 -9.59 -1.68 -0.13
N ASP A 293 -9.09 -1.67 1.10
CA ASP A 293 -7.86 -2.39 1.48
C ASP A 293 -8.14 -3.89 1.50
N ALA A 294 -8.02 -4.53 0.35
CA ALA A 294 -8.24 -5.97 0.22
C ALA A 294 -7.19 -6.79 0.94
N ASN A 295 -5.93 -6.35 0.95
CA ASN A 295 -4.87 -7.05 1.66
C ASN A 295 -5.22 -7.23 3.15
N SER A 296 -5.85 -6.24 3.77
CA SER A 296 -6.32 -6.32 5.15
C SER A 296 -7.64 -7.06 5.33
N TYR A 297 -8.63 -6.81 4.47
CA TYR A 297 -10.03 -7.11 4.77
C TYR A 297 -10.68 -8.18 3.89
N TYR A 298 -10.03 -8.58 2.78
CA TYR A 298 -10.63 -9.50 1.80
C TYR A 298 -9.71 -10.66 1.37
N ALA A 299 -8.40 -10.45 1.29
CA ALA A 299 -7.47 -11.43 0.73
C ALA A 299 -6.99 -12.48 1.75
N ARG A 300 -7.11 -12.20 3.05
CA ARG A 300 -6.59 -13.05 4.12
C ARG A 300 -7.72 -13.78 4.83
N PRO A 301 -7.76 -15.12 4.80
CA PRO A 301 -8.76 -15.88 5.54
C PRO A 301 -8.43 -15.86 7.02
N GLY A 302 -8.92 -14.83 7.71
CA GLY A 302 -8.58 -14.56 9.10
C GLY A 302 -9.62 -13.70 9.81
N PRO A 303 -9.32 -13.21 11.02
CA PRO A 303 -10.29 -12.53 11.85
C PRO A 303 -10.84 -11.24 11.23
N ARG A 304 -10.07 -10.58 10.35
CA ARG A 304 -10.43 -9.30 9.74
C ARG A 304 -11.46 -9.40 8.60
N LEU A 305 -11.82 -10.61 8.16
CA LEU A 305 -12.97 -10.79 7.26
C LEU A 305 -14.29 -10.29 7.88
N LEU A 306 -14.37 -10.25 9.22
CA LEU A 306 -15.49 -9.61 9.91
C LEU A 306 -15.61 -8.14 9.51
N GLN A 307 -14.52 -7.37 9.63
CA GLN A 307 -14.49 -5.96 9.23
C GLN A 307 -14.70 -5.81 7.73
N GLY A 308 -14.13 -6.70 6.90
CA GLY A 308 -14.39 -6.71 5.46
C GLY A 308 -15.88 -6.85 5.13
N THR A 309 -16.59 -7.72 5.86
CA THR A 309 -18.04 -7.91 5.69
C THR A 309 -18.80 -6.65 6.10
N GLY A 310 -18.38 -5.98 7.17
CA GLY A 310 -18.92 -4.70 7.59
C GLY A 310 -18.71 -3.60 6.55
N ILE A 311 -17.52 -3.51 5.95
CA ILE A 311 -17.21 -2.60 4.85
C ILE A 311 -18.13 -2.85 3.64
N MET A 312 -18.33 -4.11 3.25
CA MET A 312 -19.24 -4.45 2.14
C MET A 312 -20.67 -3.98 2.43
N ALA A 313 -21.16 -4.22 3.65
CA ALA A 313 -22.48 -3.75 4.08
C ALA A 313 -22.57 -2.22 4.03
N ALA A 314 -21.56 -1.51 4.55
CA ALA A 314 -21.54 -0.04 4.56
C ALA A 314 -21.48 0.55 3.15
N ALA A 315 -20.64 0.00 2.26
CA ALA A 315 -20.54 0.43 0.87
C ALA A 315 -21.87 0.22 0.10
N MET A 316 -22.59 -0.86 0.38
CA MET A 316 -23.85 -1.16 -0.30
C MET A 316 -25.06 -0.39 0.24
N HIS A 317 -25.11 -0.12 1.54
CA HIS A 317 -26.33 0.38 2.19
C HIS A 317 -26.19 1.77 2.81
N GLY A 318 -24.96 2.28 2.97
CA GLY A 318 -24.66 3.65 3.42
C GLY A 318 -25.26 4.01 4.78
N ASP A 319 -25.77 5.24 4.89
CA ASP A 319 -26.37 5.83 6.10
C ASP A 319 -27.48 4.96 6.72
N ASN A 320 -28.15 4.11 5.94
CA ASN A 320 -29.25 3.27 6.42
C ASN A 320 -28.83 2.29 7.52
N ILE A 321 -27.54 2.03 7.67
CA ILE A 321 -27.01 1.08 8.65
C ILE A 321 -25.90 1.66 9.53
N MET A 322 -25.45 2.90 9.28
CA MET A 322 -24.31 3.47 10.02
C MET A 322 -24.60 3.67 11.52
N ASP A 323 -25.85 3.97 11.89
CA ASP A 323 -26.25 4.05 13.30
C ASP A 323 -26.27 2.69 14.02
N SER A 324 -26.19 1.59 13.27
CA SER A 324 -26.34 0.22 13.79
C SER A 324 -25.03 -0.60 13.81
N LEU A 325 -23.96 -0.06 13.20
CA LEU A 325 -22.65 -0.70 13.12
C LEU A 325 -21.62 0.17 13.82
N ASP A 326 -20.93 -0.40 14.81
CA ASP A 326 -19.84 0.30 15.50
C ASP A 326 -18.62 0.46 14.58
N GLU A 327 -17.76 1.45 14.85
CA GLU A 327 -16.49 1.65 14.14
C GLU A 327 -15.60 0.38 14.12
N ASP A 328 -15.72 -0.48 15.14
CA ASP A 328 -14.99 -1.75 15.23
C ASP A 328 -15.35 -2.75 14.12
N LEU A 329 -16.54 -2.61 13.51
CA LEU A 329 -17.01 -3.44 12.39
C LEU A 329 -16.78 -2.75 11.04
N VAL A 330 -16.72 -1.43 11.00
CA VAL A 330 -16.53 -0.65 9.77
C VAL A 330 -15.39 0.36 9.98
N PRO A 331 -14.13 -0.04 9.77
CA PRO A 331 -13.01 0.87 9.93
C PRO A 331 -13.07 1.96 8.87
N ALA A 332 -13.10 3.23 9.30
CA ALA A 332 -13.23 4.39 8.42
C ALA A 332 -12.13 4.49 7.35
N SER A 333 -10.92 3.97 7.64
CA SER A 333 -9.80 3.95 6.70
C SER A 333 -9.74 2.71 5.81
N GLY A 334 -10.70 1.79 5.92
CA GLY A 334 -10.68 0.51 5.21
C GLY A 334 -11.21 0.55 3.77
N TYR A 335 -11.96 1.59 3.41
CA TYR A 335 -12.54 1.75 2.08
C TYR A 335 -12.80 3.21 1.72
N CYS A 336 -13.00 3.48 0.43
CA CYS A 336 -13.29 4.79 -0.12
C CYS A 336 -14.24 4.68 -1.31
N GLN A 337 -15.18 5.63 -1.40
CA GLN A 337 -16.05 5.80 -2.56
C GLN A 337 -15.30 6.51 -3.69
N ILE A 338 -15.35 5.96 -4.91
CA ILE A 338 -14.82 6.59 -6.12
C ILE A 338 -15.98 7.27 -6.85
N THR A 339 -16.06 8.59 -6.69
CA THR A 339 -17.08 9.44 -7.31
C THR A 339 -16.81 9.71 -8.80
N PRO A 340 -17.81 10.08 -9.61
CA PRO A 340 -17.61 10.48 -11.01
C PRO A 340 -16.55 11.58 -11.17
N ASP A 341 -16.52 12.53 -10.23
CA ASP A 341 -15.56 13.64 -10.21
C ASP A 341 -14.11 13.18 -9.98
N LEU A 342 -13.87 11.96 -9.47
CA LEU A 342 -12.53 11.36 -9.41
C LEU A 342 -12.03 10.95 -10.79
N TYR A 343 -12.92 10.52 -11.69
CA TYR A 343 -12.58 10.15 -13.07
C TYR A 343 -12.45 11.37 -13.98
N ALA A 344 -13.21 12.44 -13.72
CA ALA A 344 -13.13 13.70 -14.47
C ALA A 344 -11.79 14.45 -14.29
N ARG A 345 -10.88 13.96 -13.44
CA ARG A 345 -9.60 14.60 -13.03
C ARG A 345 -8.47 14.48 -14.05
N SER A 346 -8.77 14.59 -15.34
CA SER A 346 -7.80 15.09 -16.31
C SER A 346 -7.48 16.59 -16.08
N ASN A 347 -8.15 17.27 -15.15
CA ASN A 347 -7.78 18.61 -14.64
C ASN A 347 -7.35 18.58 -13.16
N SER A 348 -6.09 18.20 -12.94
CA SER A 348 -5.46 18.02 -11.61
C SER A 348 -5.40 19.30 -10.73
N ILE A 349 -5.32 20.49 -11.32
CA ILE A 349 -5.07 21.74 -10.58
C ILE A 349 -6.26 22.18 -9.72
N GLU A 350 -7.48 22.14 -10.26
CA GLU A 350 -8.66 22.67 -9.55
C GLU A 350 -8.90 21.91 -8.25
N TYR A 351 -8.77 20.59 -8.31
CA TYR A 351 -8.94 19.72 -7.17
C TYR A 351 -7.82 19.86 -6.13
N VAL A 352 -6.55 19.89 -6.57
CA VAL A 352 -5.42 20.16 -5.66
C VAL A 352 -5.61 21.51 -4.96
N THR A 353 -6.10 22.49 -5.69
CA THR A 353 -6.37 23.82 -5.14
C THR A 353 -7.50 23.80 -4.13
N GLN A 354 -8.61 23.13 -4.43
CA GLN A 354 -9.71 22.98 -3.49
C GLN A 354 -9.28 22.24 -2.22
N ALA A 355 -8.52 21.14 -2.37
CA ALA A 355 -7.96 20.39 -1.26
C ALA A 355 -7.13 21.29 -0.33
N LEU A 356 -6.19 22.06 -0.88
CA LEU A 356 -5.35 22.95 -0.08
C LEU A 356 -6.10 24.18 0.47
N SER A 357 -7.17 24.62 -0.19
CA SER A 357 -8.02 25.75 0.25
C SER A 357 -9.12 25.34 1.24
N ALA A 358 -9.29 24.05 1.52
CA ALA A 358 -10.31 23.54 2.43
C ALA A 358 -10.04 23.95 3.90
N GLU A 359 -11.09 23.97 4.71
CA GLU A 359 -10.98 24.23 6.14
C GLU A 359 -10.52 22.97 6.92
N PRO A 360 -9.66 23.10 7.95
CA PRO A 360 -9.08 24.34 8.46
C PRO A 360 -8.03 24.92 7.51
N ALA A 361 -8.04 26.23 7.31
CA ALA A 361 -7.09 26.90 6.42
C ALA A 361 -5.62 26.68 6.84
N ILE A 362 -4.72 26.58 5.85
CA ILE A 362 -3.28 26.39 6.09
C ILE A 362 -2.69 27.69 6.68
N PRO A 363 -2.07 27.67 7.87
CA PRO A 363 -1.52 28.88 8.47
C PRO A 363 -0.29 29.37 7.72
N LEU A 364 -0.04 30.68 7.73
CA LEU A 364 1.23 31.23 7.26
C LEU A 364 2.42 30.71 8.08
N CYS A 365 3.59 30.67 7.46
CA CYS A 365 4.80 30.19 8.12
C CYS A 365 6.04 30.91 7.60
N THR A 366 7.12 30.82 8.37
CA THR A 366 8.45 31.27 7.95
C THR A 366 9.38 30.08 7.72
N LEU A 367 10.16 30.11 6.64
CA LEU A 367 11.30 29.24 6.45
C LEU A 367 12.55 29.89 7.04
N GLN A 368 13.38 29.07 7.70
CA GLN A 368 14.62 29.51 8.32
C GLN A 368 15.79 28.80 7.66
N PRO A 369 16.80 29.52 7.14
CA PRO A 369 18.01 28.90 6.63
C PRO A 369 18.65 27.98 7.67
N HIS A 370 19.24 26.88 7.20
CA HIS A 370 19.89 25.92 8.10
C HIS A 370 21.07 26.59 8.84
N PRO A 371 21.11 26.53 10.19
CA PRO A 371 21.94 27.44 10.99
C PRO A 371 23.45 27.22 10.86
N LYS A 372 23.88 26.05 10.38
CA LYS A 372 25.31 25.68 10.29
C LYS A 372 25.82 25.53 8.86
N CYS A 373 24.91 25.34 7.90
CA CYS A 373 25.24 24.98 6.52
C CYS A 373 23.99 25.24 5.68
N CYS A 374 23.74 26.50 5.34
CA CYS A 374 22.59 26.87 4.53
C CYS A 374 22.90 26.87 3.03
N LEU A 375 24.17 26.85 2.61
CA LEU A 375 24.56 26.67 1.22
C LEU A 375 25.50 25.48 1.10
N PHE A 376 25.23 24.59 0.14
CA PHE A 376 26.18 23.58 -0.30
C PHE A 376 25.84 23.07 -1.71
N VAL A 377 26.73 22.27 -2.29
CA VAL A 377 26.52 21.63 -3.59
C VAL A 377 25.83 20.29 -3.40
N ALA A 378 24.54 20.22 -3.71
CA ALA A 378 23.78 18.98 -3.67
C ALA A 378 24.20 18.01 -4.78
N TRP A 379 23.59 16.83 -4.79
CA TRP A 379 23.80 15.82 -5.83
C TRP A 379 23.64 16.43 -7.23
N ASN A 380 24.40 15.90 -8.18
CA ASN A 380 24.43 16.35 -9.56
C ASN A 380 24.92 17.80 -9.77
N GLY A 381 25.59 18.39 -8.77
CA GLY A 381 26.29 19.67 -8.92
C GLY A 381 25.41 20.90 -8.76
N VAL A 382 24.27 20.78 -8.08
CA VAL A 382 23.32 21.88 -7.90
C VAL A 382 23.64 22.65 -6.63
N ILE A 383 23.84 23.97 -6.72
CA ILE A 383 23.95 24.83 -5.53
C ILE A 383 22.55 25.08 -4.99
N VAL A 384 22.35 24.78 -3.71
CA VAL A 384 21.05 24.91 -3.05
C VAL A 384 21.15 25.76 -1.78
N LEU A 385 20.12 26.56 -1.53
CA LEU A 385 19.81 27.11 -0.22
C LEU A 385 18.97 26.09 0.56
N VAL A 386 19.45 25.74 1.75
CA VAL A 386 18.86 24.72 2.63
C VAL A 386 18.15 25.40 3.78
N TYR A 387 16.94 24.94 4.09
CA TYR A 387 16.19 25.37 5.27
C TYR A 387 16.27 24.31 6.36
N ASN A 388 16.08 24.70 7.62
CA ASN A 388 16.21 23.82 8.78
C ASN A 388 15.13 22.74 8.92
N GLY A 389 14.12 22.70 8.05
CA GLY A 389 13.07 21.67 7.94
C GLY A 389 11.72 22.28 7.56
N PHE A 390 10.73 21.45 7.22
CA PHE A 390 9.41 21.97 6.87
C PHE A 390 8.69 22.47 8.14
N PRO A 391 8.17 23.71 8.17
CA PRO A 391 7.30 24.17 9.25
C PRO A 391 6.01 23.35 9.33
N ARG A 392 5.35 23.32 10.49
CA ARG A 392 4.11 22.53 10.68
C ARG A 392 3.04 22.86 9.64
N SER A 393 2.91 24.13 9.24
CA SER A 393 1.98 24.55 8.19
C SER A 393 2.20 23.82 6.86
N LEU A 394 3.45 23.69 6.42
CA LEU A 394 3.77 23.00 5.17
C LEU A 394 3.62 21.47 5.32
N MET A 395 3.87 20.93 6.50
CA MET A 395 3.59 19.52 6.79
C MET A 395 2.09 19.22 6.74
N LEU A 396 1.24 20.11 7.28
CA LEU A 396 -0.22 20.00 7.15
C LEU A 396 -0.66 20.02 5.68
N ALA A 397 -0.06 20.89 4.86
CA ALA A 397 -0.32 20.94 3.43
C ALA A 397 0.02 19.60 2.76
N LYS A 398 1.19 19.03 3.06
CA LYS A 398 1.64 17.72 2.55
C LYS A 398 0.72 16.59 3.01
N GLU A 399 0.41 16.51 4.30
CA GLU A 399 -0.53 15.54 4.87
C GLU A 399 -1.88 15.59 4.15
N ARG A 400 -2.43 16.78 3.94
CA ARG A 400 -3.71 16.97 3.27
C ARG A 400 -3.69 16.52 1.81
N LEU A 401 -2.61 16.82 1.07
CA LEU A 401 -2.46 16.31 -0.29
C LEU A 401 -2.45 14.78 -0.30
N CYS A 402 -1.66 14.14 0.57
CA CYS A 402 -1.60 12.69 0.65
C CYS A 402 -2.96 12.05 1.01
N THR A 403 -3.73 12.67 1.89
CA THR A 403 -5.05 12.15 2.30
C THR A 403 -6.12 12.36 1.23
N LEU A 404 -6.20 13.55 0.63
CA LEU A 404 -7.30 13.90 -0.29
C LEU A 404 -7.06 13.50 -1.75
N LEU A 405 -5.82 13.14 -2.10
CA LEU A 405 -5.41 12.68 -3.42
C LEU A 405 -4.78 11.27 -3.34
N PRO A 406 -5.58 10.23 -3.07
CA PRO A 406 -5.11 8.86 -3.16
C PRO A 406 -4.60 8.60 -4.59
N GLY A 407 -3.34 8.15 -4.70
CA GLY A 407 -2.65 7.91 -5.98
C GLY A 407 -1.58 8.95 -6.35
N LEU A 408 -1.34 9.99 -5.55
CA LEU A 408 -0.10 10.78 -5.68
C LEU A 408 1.11 9.86 -5.55
N LYS A 409 2.07 10.00 -6.46
CA LYS A 409 3.34 9.26 -6.38
C LYS A 409 4.07 9.60 -5.09
N ASP A 410 4.74 8.60 -4.52
CA ASP A 410 5.61 8.79 -3.37
C ASP A 410 6.61 9.93 -3.59
N GLU A 411 6.87 10.69 -2.53
CA GLU A 411 7.82 11.79 -2.60
C GLU A 411 9.24 11.26 -2.86
N ASN A 412 9.84 11.76 -3.93
CA ASN A 412 11.26 11.56 -4.19
C ASN A 412 12.10 12.14 -3.03
N PHE A 413 13.24 11.51 -2.74
CA PHE A 413 14.14 11.94 -1.66
C PHE A 413 14.45 13.45 -1.69
N GLY A 414 14.63 14.02 -2.88
CA GLY A 414 14.91 15.44 -3.06
C GLY A 414 13.80 16.39 -2.60
N SER A 415 12.55 15.92 -2.47
CA SER A 415 11.37 16.69 -2.06
C SER A 415 10.99 16.48 -0.59
N LYS A 416 11.68 15.57 0.11
CA LYS A 416 11.46 15.26 1.53
C LYS A 416 12.02 16.32 2.48
N TRP A 417 12.71 17.33 1.96
CA TRP A 417 13.26 18.43 2.72
C TRP A 417 13.15 19.75 1.95
N PRO A 418 12.95 20.89 2.63
CA PRO A 418 12.80 22.19 1.97
C PRO A 418 14.14 22.74 1.48
N LYS A 419 14.16 23.20 0.22
CA LYS A 419 15.32 23.86 -0.39
C LYS A 419 14.94 24.76 -1.55
N THR A 420 15.85 25.66 -1.91
CA THR A 420 15.78 26.47 -3.12
C THR A 420 17.00 26.20 -3.97
N THR A 421 16.80 25.78 -5.23
CA THR A 421 17.89 25.68 -6.20
C THR A 421 18.33 27.08 -6.63
N LEU A 422 19.62 27.39 -6.49
CA LEU A 422 20.19 28.68 -6.87
C LEU A 422 20.94 28.63 -8.19
N ALA A 423 21.65 27.52 -8.44
CA ALA A 423 22.40 27.32 -9.67
C ALA A 423 22.54 25.84 -9.98
N ALA A 424 22.65 25.52 -11.27
CA ALA A 424 22.95 24.19 -11.78
C ALA A 424 24.18 24.26 -12.68
N VAL A 425 24.94 23.17 -12.74
CA VAL A 425 26.08 23.08 -13.66
C VAL A 425 25.59 23.11 -15.11
N LYS A 426 26.35 23.79 -15.97
CA LYS A 426 26.11 23.84 -17.41
C LYS A 426 26.29 22.46 -18.04
N ASP A 427 25.49 22.14 -19.05
CA ASP A 427 25.62 20.91 -19.82
C ASP A 427 27.02 20.78 -20.43
N GLY A 428 27.56 19.56 -20.45
CA GLY A 428 28.89 19.27 -20.99
C GLY A 428 30.07 19.75 -20.16
N THR A 429 29.84 20.31 -18.96
CA THR A 429 30.93 20.65 -18.04
C THR A 429 31.58 19.37 -17.53
N PRO A 430 32.94 19.26 -17.53
CA PRO A 430 33.64 18.13 -16.92
C PRO A 430 33.31 17.96 -15.44
N ASP A 431 33.53 16.75 -14.92
CA ASP A 431 33.39 16.44 -13.50
C ASP A 431 34.26 17.37 -12.65
N LEU A 432 33.70 17.79 -11.51
CA LEU A 432 34.43 18.59 -10.53
C LEU A 432 35.60 17.78 -9.99
N THR A 433 36.79 18.38 -10.03
CA THR A 433 37.96 17.82 -9.34
C THR A 433 37.84 18.06 -7.84
N MET A 434 38.55 17.27 -7.03
CA MET A 434 38.55 17.46 -5.57
C MET A 434 38.97 18.88 -5.17
N THR A 435 39.99 19.44 -5.83
CA THR A 435 40.44 20.82 -5.57
C THR A 435 39.36 21.86 -5.90
N GLN A 436 38.63 21.70 -7.00
CA GLN A 436 37.51 22.59 -7.34
C GLN A 436 36.37 22.46 -6.33
N PHE A 437 36.11 21.24 -5.89
CA PHE A 437 35.06 20.92 -4.95
C PHE A 437 35.32 21.47 -3.54
N GLU A 438 36.55 21.33 -3.05
CA GLU A 438 37.02 21.97 -1.81
C GLU A 438 36.86 23.50 -1.90
N ARG A 439 37.24 24.10 -3.02
CA ARG A 439 37.07 25.54 -3.22
C ARG A 439 35.61 25.97 -3.19
N LEU A 440 34.71 25.18 -3.80
CA LEU A 440 33.27 25.43 -3.74
C LEU A 440 32.72 25.28 -2.32
N ARG A 441 33.19 24.29 -1.54
CA ARG A 441 32.84 24.15 -0.12
C ARG A 441 33.22 25.39 0.66
N ASP A 442 34.42 25.91 0.47
CA ASP A 442 34.90 27.09 1.20
C ASP A 442 34.05 28.33 0.87
N ILE A 443 33.71 28.53 -0.41
CA ILE A 443 32.80 29.61 -0.85
C ILE A 443 31.42 29.42 -0.19
N CYS A 444 30.86 28.21 -0.24
CA CYS A 444 29.57 27.92 0.38
C CYS A 444 29.59 28.18 1.89
N GLY A 445 30.69 27.85 2.58
CA GLY A 445 30.87 28.12 4.00
C GLY A 445 30.95 29.62 4.33
N GLU A 446 31.68 30.39 3.52
CA GLU A 446 31.77 31.85 3.66
C GLU A 446 30.40 32.51 3.54
N TYR A 447 29.66 32.21 2.47
CA TYR A 447 28.33 32.78 2.26
C TYR A 447 27.29 32.23 3.25
N SER A 448 27.42 30.97 3.68
CA SER A 448 26.56 30.44 4.75
C SER A 448 26.70 31.24 6.04
N SER A 449 27.93 31.59 6.41
CA SER A 449 28.21 32.40 7.60
C SER A 449 27.61 33.81 7.49
N LYS A 450 27.68 34.42 6.30
CA LYS A 450 27.05 35.72 6.03
C LYS A 450 25.53 35.65 6.20
N ILE A 451 24.88 34.63 5.64
CA ILE A 451 23.42 34.43 5.74
C ILE A 451 23.01 34.17 7.20
N ALA A 452 23.75 33.32 7.92
CA ALA A 452 23.47 33.02 9.32
C ALA A 452 23.51 34.29 10.20
N ASN A 453 24.45 35.19 9.94
CA ASN A 453 24.56 36.48 10.66
C ASN A 453 23.40 37.43 10.38
N CYS A 454 22.76 37.34 9.22
CA CYS A 454 21.62 38.19 8.88
C CYS A 454 20.33 37.75 9.59
N ASN A 455 20.19 36.48 9.96
CA ASN A 455 19.01 35.90 10.61
C ASN A 455 17.68 36.32 9.95
N ILE A 456 17.64 36.31 8.61
CA ILE A 456 16.47 36.77 7.85
C ILE A 456 15.50 35.59 7.67
N PRO A 457 14.30 35.62 8.30
CA PRO A 457 13.25 34.66 7.99
C PRO A 457 12.74 34.87 6.56
N ILE A 458 12.41 33.78 5.87
CA ILE A 458 11.71 33.84 4.59
C ILE A 458 10.22 33.59 4.85
N ASN A 459 9.39 34.61 4.63
CA ASN A 459 7.94 34.50 4.81
C ASN A 459 7.30 33.73 3.66
N VAL A 460 6.48 32.75 3.98
CA VAL A 460 5.62 32.05 3.02
C VAL A 460 4.19 32.45 3.31
N GLU A 461 3.66 33.34 2.48
CA GLU A 461 2.28 33.83 2.56
C GLU A 461 1.36 33.14 1.55
N ARG A 462 1.95 32.43 0.59
CA ARG A 462 1.23 31.86 -0.55
C ARG A 462 1.90 30.58 -1.04
N LEU A 463 1.06 29.61 -1.36
CA LEU A 463 1.45 28.45 -2.16
C LEU A 463 0.82 28.58 -3.55
N SER A 464 1.49 28.07 -4.56
CA SER A 464 1.03 28.10 -5.95
C SER A 464 1.06 26.68 -6.50
N ILE A 465 -0.09 26.23 -7.01
CA ILE A 465 -0.15 25.06 -7.88
C ILE A 465 0.12 25.53 -9.29
N VAL A 466 1.17 24.99 -9.90
CA VAL A 466 1.58 25.39 -11.25
C VAL A 466 1.65 24.18 -12.16
N GLU A 467 1.18 24.37 -13.38
CA GLU A 467 1.57 23.56 -14.52
C GLU A 467 2.66 24.32 -15.28
N TYR A 468 3.76 23.64 -15.56
CA TYR A 468 4.93 24.22 -16.20
C TYR A 468 5.29 23.47 -17.49
N GLU A 469 5.86 24.21 -18.44
CA GLU A 469 6.51 23.62 -19.62
C GLU A 469 8.00 23.33 -19.37
N ARG A 470 8.59 23.99 -18.38
CA ARG A 470 9.99 23.86 -17.99
C ARG A 470 10.11 23.69 -16.48
N ARG A 471 10.90 22.71 -16.03
CA ARG A 471 11.06 22.39 -14.60
C ARG A 471 11.65 23.56 -13.78
N GLY A 472 12.38 24.47 -14.42
CA GLY A 472 12.88 25.70 -13.82
C GLY A 472 11.81 26.76 -13.56
N LEU A 473 10.54 26.52 -13.91
CA LEU A 473 9.39 27.41 -13.70
C LEU A 473 9.46 28.77 -14.41
N GLU A 474 10.43 28.94 -15.32
CA GLU A 474 10.57 30.13 -16.17
C GLU A 474 9.42 30.27 -17.18
N LYS A 475 8.72 29.17 -17.49
CA LYS A 475 7.55 29.15 -18.37
C LYS A 475 6.42 28.33 -17.77
N LEU A 476 5.41 29.04 -17.27
CA LEU A 476 4.21 28.47 -16.65
C LEU A 476 3.08 28.44 -17.69
N ALA A 477 2.35 27.32 -17.72
CA ALA A 477 1.12 27.17 -18.50
C ALA A 477 -0.10 27.58 -17.68
N VAL A 478 -0.15 27.17 -16.40
CA VAL A 478 -1.20 27.51 -15.44
C VAL A 478 -0.57 27.81 -14.09
N ARG A 479 -1.12 28.77 -13.36
CA ARG A 479 -0.78 29.06 -11.97
C ARG A 479 -2.06 29.37 -11.20
N LYS A 480 -2.28 28.66 -10.10
CA LYS A 480 -3.35 28.94 -9.16
C LYS A 480 -2.78 29.13 -7.76
N ASP A 481 -3.10 30.26 -7.17
CA ASP A 481 -2.53 30.71 -5.91
C ASP A 481 -3.47 30.40 -4.75
N ILE A 482 -2.90 29.93 -3.66
CA ILE A 482 -3.55 29.59 -2.39
C ILE A 482 -2.92 30.46 -1.31
N LEU A 483 -3.74 31.31 -0.71
CA LEU A 483 -3.29 32.20 0.37
C LEU A 483 -3.18 31.41 1.68
N LEU A 484 -2.08 31.62 2.40
CA LEU A 484 -1.92 31.11 3.76
C LEU A 484 -2.50 32.11 4.76
N HIS A 485 -3.17 31.61 5.78
CA HIS A 485 -3.99 32.44 6.66
C HIS A 485 -3.26 32.88 7.92
N LYS A 486 -3.51 34.12 8.35
CA LYS A 486 -3.07 34.64 9.66
C LYS A 486 -3.84 33.97 10.78
N ASN A 487 -3.18 33.11 11.54
CA ASN A 487 -3.73 32.54 12.77
C ASN A 487 -3.12 33.26 13.99
N ARG A 488 -3.88 33.52 15.06
CA ARG A 488 -3.43 34.28 16.25
C ARG A 488 -2.27 33.61 17.03
N GLN A 489 -1.95 32.34 16.75
CA GLN A 489 -0.78 31.61 17.29
C GLN A 489 0.37 31.53 16.27
N LEU A 490 0.92 32.68 15.87
CA LEU A 490 1.96 32.81 14.82
C LEU A 490 3.26 32.04 15.13
N ASP A 491 3.62 31.91 16.41
CA ASP A 491 4.93 31.36 16.80
C ASP A 491 5.01 29.82 16.82
N LEU A 492 3.89 29.12 17.05
CA LEU A 492 3.88 27.65 17.12
C LEU A 492 3.93 27.00 15.73
N ASN A 493 3.34 27.63 14.71
CA ASN A 493 3.19 27.04 13.36
C ASN A 493 4.42 27.22 12.46
N SER A 494 5.27 28.21 12.77
CA SER A 494 6.58 28.39 12.15
C SER A 494 7.67 27.51 12.79
N SER A 495 7.34 26.81 13.88
CA SER A 495 8.29 25.93 14.56
C SER A 495 8.52 24.65 13.75
N VAL A 496 9.80 24.34 13.51
CA VAL A 496 10.21 23.09 12.86
C VAL A 496 10.41 22.01 13.93
N SER A 497 9.72 20.89 13.76
CA SER A 497 9.80 19.74 14.68
C SER A 497 11.21 19.13 14.75
N SER A 498 11.49 18.39 15.82
CA SER A 498 12.78 17.68 15.95
C SER A 498 12.99 16.62 14.86
N ASN A 499 11.91 16.00 14.37
CA ASN A 499 11.97 15.02 13.30
C ASN A 499 12.32 15.68 11.95
N GLU A 500 11.67 16.78 11.61
CA GLU A 500 11.95 17.54 10.37
C GLU A 500 13.39 18.07 10.36
N ARG A 501 13.89 18.56 11.51
CA ARG A 501 15.30 18.96 11.64
C ARG A 501 16.25 17.81 11.38
N LYS A 502 15.99 16.63 11.97
CA LYS A 502 16.82 15.44 11.77
C LYS A 502 16.90 15.01 10.31
N VAL A 503 15.82 15.14 9.54
CA VAL A 503 15.83 14.84 8.09
C VAL A 503 16.85 15.72 7.39
N VAL A 504 16.80 17.03 7.61
CA VAL A 504 17.75 17.98 7.00
C VAL A 504 19.17 17.76 7.50
N ASP A 505 19.35 17.61 8.81
CA ASP A 505 20.66 17.38 9.43
C ASP A 505 21.36 16.16 8.82
N ASN A 506 20.62 15.09 8.54
CA ASN A 506 21.17 13.89 7.89
C ASN A 506 21.63 14.17 6.47
N VAL A 507 20.84 14.92 5.67
CA VAL A 507 21.23 15.31 4.30
C VAL A 507 22.49 16.17 4.31
N VAL A 508 22.52 17.18 5.19
CA VAL A 508 23.67 18.08 5.34
C VAL A 508 24.89 17.33 5.88
N LYS A 509 24.71 16.33 6.75
CA LYS A 509 25.81 15.53 7.29
C LYS A 509 26.55 14.74 6.21
N GLU A 510 25.87 14.31 5.14
CA GLU A 510 26.54 13.66 4.01
C GLU A 510 27.63 14.54 3.38
N TRP A 511 27.44 15.87 3.39
CA TRP A 511 28.40 16.87 2.89
C TRP A 511 29.70 16.95 3.72
N SER A 512 29.74 16.34 4.92
CA SER A 512 30.90 16.42 5.81
C SER A 512 32.12 15.62 5.33
N ASN A 513 31.91 14.56 4.54
CA ASN A 513 32.98 13.74 3.97
C ASN A 513 33.02 13.94 2.45
N LEU A 514 33.93 14.81 2.00
CA LEU A 514 34.00 15.19 0.59
C LEU A 514 34.40 14.02 -0.33
N ASP A 515 35.26 13.11 0.14
CA ASP A 515 35.72 11.96 -0.68
C ASP A 515 34.56 11.04 -1.05
N THR A 516 33.66 10.78 -0.11
CA THR A 516 32.48 9.93 -0.36
C THR A 516 31.32 10.69 -1.00
N TYR A 517 31.32 12.02 -0.93
CA TYR A 517 30.24 12.85 -1.46
C TYR A 517 30.46 13.33 -2.90
N LEU A 518 31.72 13.58 -3.30
CA LEU A 518 32.07 14.05 -4.64
C LEU A 518 31.49 13.17 -5.77
N PRO A 519 31.49 11.83 -5.69
CA PRO A 519 30.85 10.99 -6.71
C PRO A 519 29.34 11.29 -6.89
N LYS A 520 28.63 11.64 -5.81
CA LYS A 520 27.19 12.00 -5.88
C LYS A 520 26.99 13.37 -6.51
N VAL A 521 27.94 14.28 -6.33
CA VAL A 521 27.91 15.62 -6.94
C VAL A 521 28.19 15.55 -8.43
N ASN A 522 29.11 14.69 -8.85
CA ASN A 522 29.43 14.47 -10.27
C ASN A 522 28.44 13.53 -10.98
N ALA A 523 27.51 12.90 -10.25
CA ALA A 523 26.49 12.06 -10.85
C ALA A 523 25.72 12.81 -11.96
N PRO A 524 25.36 12.11 -13.05
CA PRO A 524 24.64 12.72 -14.17
C PRO A 524 23.22 13.13 -13.74
N GLY A 525 22.74 14.24 -14.30
CA GLY A 525 21.39 14.78 -14.06
C GLY A 525 21.41 16.22 -13.55
N SER A 526 20.22 16.80 -13.37
CA SER A 526 20.01 18.16 -12.82
C SER A 526 20.94 19.26 -13.38
N ARG A 527 21.31 19.16 -14.66
CA ARG A 527 22.08 20.18 -15.38
C ARG A 527 21.12 21.25 -15.92
N ILE A 528 21.66 22.30 -16.55
CA ILE A 528 20.83 23.39 -17.08
C ILE A 528 19.73 22.90 -18.05
N SER A 529 20.01 21.91 -18.91
CA SER A 529 19.01 21.23 -19.74
C SER A 529 17.85 20.64 -18.92
N SER A 530 18.14 19.99 -17.79
CA SER A 530 17.13 19.38 -16.91
C SER A 530 16.10 20.39 -16.38
N TYR A 531 16.48 21.67 -16.27
CA TYR A 531 15.59 22.73 -15.81
C TYR A 531 14.95 23.51 -16.96
N ARG A 532 15.66 23.70 -18.09
CA ARG A 532 15.27 24.62 -19.17
C ARG A 532 14.78 23.98 -20.45
N GLU A 533 15.13 22.73 -20.73
CA GLU A 533 14.60 22.03 -21.90
C GLU A 533 13.13 21.65 -21.71
N ALA A 534 12.42 21.53 -22.83
CA ALA A 534 11.03 21.10 -22.84
C ALA A 534 10.96 19.61 -22.48
N SER A 535 10.67 19.30 -21.22
CA SER A 535 10.54 17.92 -20.72
C SER A 535 9.10 17.37 -20.78
N GLY A 536 8.20 18.04 -21.51
CA GLY A 536 6.74 17.85 -21.41
C GLY A 536 6.09 18.71 -20.32
N ARG A 537 4.75 18.80 -20.32
CA ARG A 537 3.98 19.49 -19.26
C ARG A 537 4.12 18.73 -17.94
N GLY A 538 4.39 19.43 -16.85
CA GLY A 538 4.42 18.87 -15.50
C GLY A 538 3.73 19.79 -14.50
N SER A 539 3.45 19.29 -13.30
CA SER A 539 2.76 20.05 -12.25
C SER A 539 3.54 20.02 -10.93
N THR A 540 3.51 21.10 -10.15
CA THR A 540 4.13 21.16 -8.82
C THR A 540 3.41 22.15 -7.90
N CYS A 541 3.56 21.98 -6.59
CA CYS A 541 3.17 22.94 -5.57
C CYS A 541 4.42 23.66 -5.06
N VAL A 542 4.46 24.99 -5.19
CA VAL A 542 5.65 25.80 -4.87
C VAL A 542 5.27 27.10 -4.18
N ALA A 543 6.18 27.65 -3.39
CA ALA A 543 6.13 29.04 -2.97
C ALA A 543 7.09 29.85 -3.85
N PHE A 544 6.56 30.87 -4.54
CA PHE A 544 7.42 31.89 -5.15
C PHE A 544 7.85 32.85 -4.06
N LEU A 545 9.17 33.04 -3.94
CA LEU A 545 9.76 33.98 -3.00
C LEU A 545 9.98 35.28 -3.76
N ASP A 546 9.31 36.35 -3.35
CA ASP A 546 9.42 37.69 -3.94
C ASP A 546 10.58 38.49 -3.33
#